data_AF-A0A948TKS2-F1
#
_entry.id   AF-A0A948TKS2-F1
#
_cell.length_a   1.000
_cell.length_b   1.000
_cell.length_c   1.000
_cell.angle_alpha   90.00
_cell.angle_beta   90.00
_cell.angle_gamma   90.00
#
_symmetry.space_group_name_H-M   'P 1'
#
loop_
_entity.id
_entity.type
_entity.pdbx_description
1 polymer ?
#
loop_
_entity_poly.entity_id
_entity_poly.type
_entity_poly.pdbx_seq_one_letter_code
_entity_poly.pdbx_strand_id
1 'polypeptide(L)' 'MNSSDNYVHNILKKIGIVILCVLIALIIGAMIGFGIGGGNPFAVFLPSTWAHIAAFLK' A
#
# COMPACT_ATOMS: atom_id res chain seq x y z
N MET A 1 -33.64 -9.03 3.61
CA MET A 1 -32.18 -8.88 3.69
C MET A 1 -31.69 -10.01 4.59
N ASN A 2 -31.15 -11.07 3.98
CA ASN A 2 -30.87 -12.34 4.68
C ASN A 2 -29.61 -12.19 5.55
N SER A 3 -29.52 -12.93 6.66
CA SER A 3 -28.31 -12.93 7.53
C SER A 3 -27.00 -13.19 6.75
N SER A 4 -27.07 -13.89 5.61
CA SER A 4 -25.95 -14.13 4.70
C SER A 4 -25.37 -12.86 4.07
N ASP A 5 -26.20 -11.88 3.73
CA ASP A 5 -25.78 -10.64 3.07
C ASP A 5 -24.92 -9.77 4.02
N ASN A 6 -25.33 -9.71 5.29
CA ASN A 6 -24.61 -8.99 6.34
C ASN A 6 -23.27 -9.66 6.67
N TYR A 7 -23.20 -10.98 6.58
CA TYR A 7 -21.98 -11.75 6.81
C TYR A 7 -20.93 -11.46 5.72
N VAL A 8 -21.32 -11.54 4.45
CA VAL A 8 -20.44 -11.25 3.31
C VAL A 8 -19.95 -9.81 3.35
N HIS A 9 -20.83 -8.85 3.64
CA HIS A 9 -20.47 -7.44 3.75
C HIS A 9 -19.44 -7.16 4.86
N ASN A 10 -19.60 -7.79 6.02
CA ASN A 10 -18.66 -7.63 7.14
C ASN A 10 -17.28 -8.22 6.83
N ILE A 11 -17.24 -9.34 6.09
CA ILE A 11 -15.98 -9.93 5.65
C ILE A 11 -15.29 -9.03 4.61
N LEU A 12 -16.02 -8.56 3.62
CA LEU A 12 -15.50 -7.62 2.61
C LEU A 12 -14.91 -6.37 3.26
N LYS A 13 -15.59 -5.80 4.26
CA LYS A 13 -15.06 -4.67 5.04
C LYS A 13 -13.77 -5.02 5.77
N LYS A 14 -13.71 -6.16 6.46
CA LYS A 14 -12.50 -6.59 7.18
C LYS A 14 -11.33 -6.78 6.23
N ILE A 15 -11.55 -7.43 5.09
CA ILE A 15 -10.53 -7.62 4.05
C ILE A 15 -10.07 -6.26 3.51
N GLY A 16 -11.00 -5.34 3.21
CA GLY A 16 -10.67 -3.99 2.76
C GLY A 16 -9.81 -3.22 3.75
N ILE A 17 -10.11 -3.30 5.05
CA ILE A 17 -9.30 -2.69 6.12
C ILE A 17 -7.91 -3.31 6.18
N VAL A 18 -7.79 -4.64 6.12
CA VAL A 18 -6.48 -5.32 6.13
C VAL A 18 -5.65 -4.90 4.93
N ILE A 19 -6.23 -4.87 3.72
CA ILE A 19 -5.54 -4.40 2.51
C ILE A 19 -5.07 -2.96 2.68
N LEU A 20 -5.94 -2.07 3.20
CA LEU A 20 -5.57 -0.68 3.46
C LEU A 20 -4.40 -0.57 4.44
N CYS A 21 -4.41 -1.34 5.53
CA CYS A 21 -3.31 -1.38 6.49
C CYS A 21 -2.00 -1.84 5.84
N VAL A 22 -2.06 -2.87 4.98
CA VAL A 22 -0.88 -3.36 4.24
C VAL A 22 -0.34 -2.30 3.29
N LEU A 23 -1.21 -1.60 2.56
CA LEU A 23 -0.79 -0.52 1.65
C LEU A 23 -0.13 0.63 2.41
N ILE A 24 -0.69 1.02 3.56
CA ILE A 24 -0.09 2.06 4.42
C ILE A 24 1.28 1.60 4.94
N ALA A 25 1.39 0.36 5.41
CA ALA A 25 2.65 -0.19 5.89
C ALA A 25 3.72 -0.24 4.78
N LEU A 26 3.34 -0.58 3.54
CA LEU A 26 4.24 -0.53 2.38
C LEU A 26 4.72 0.90 2.08
N ILE A 27 3.82 1.88 2.08
CA ILE A 27 4.18 3.29 1.85
C ILE A 27 5.14 3.76 2.94
N ILE A 28 4.83 3.50 4.21
CA ILE A 28 5.71 3.88 5.34
C ILE A 28 7.07 3.20 5.23
N GLY A 29 7.11 1.89 4.93
CA GLY A 29 8.35 1.15 4.73
C GLY A 29 9.20 1.74 3.60
N ALA A 30 8.58 2.10 2.47
CA ALA A 30 9.26 2.76 1.36
C ALA A 30 9.78 4.14 1.74
N MET A 31 9.01 4.95 2.48
CA MET A 31 9.44 6.26 2.97
C MET A 31 10.67 6.13 3.88
N ILE A 32 10.67 5.14 4.77
CA ILE A 32 11.81 4.83 5.65
C ILE A 32 13.02 4.42 4.82
N GLY A 33 12.84 3.52 3.83
CA GLY A 33 13.92 3.09 2.94
C GLY A 33 14.55 4.25 2.17
N PHE A 34 13.74 5.15 1.61
CA PHE A 34 14.23 6.36 0.95
C PHE A 34 14.97 7.28 1.91
N GLY A 35 14.43 7.51 3.11
CA GLY A 35 15.07 8.34 4.13
C GLY A 35 16.42 7.80 4.60
N ILE A 36 16.52 6.49 4.84
CA ILE A 36 17.79 5.83 5.21
C ILE A 36 18.80 5.90 4.06
N GLY A 37 18.33 5.78 2.81
CA GLY A 37 19.16 5.92 1.61
C GLY A 37 19.62 7.35 1.29
N GLY A 38 19.29 8.34 2.13
CA GLY A 38 19.62 9.76 1.89
C GLY A 38 18.76 10.45 0.83
N GLY A 39 17.71 9.78 0.36
CA GLY A 39 16.72 10.33 -0.57
C GLY A 39 15.57 11.05 0.14
N ASN A 40 14.72 11.72 -0.62
CA ASN A 40 13.50 12.33 -0.09
C ASN A 40 12.48 11.22 0.26
N PRO A 41 12.03 11.08 1.53
CA PRO A 41 11.03 10.08 1.92
C PRO A 41 9.72 10.18 1.14
N PHE A 42 9.32 11.38 0.73
CA PHE A 42 8.12 11.62 -0.07
C PHE A 42 8.28 11.25 -1.55
N ALA A 43 9.47 10.78 -1.96
CA ALA A 43 9.71 10.30 -3.33
C ALA A 43 8.79 9.15 -3.73
N VAL A 44 8.27 8.38 -2.77
CA VAL A 44 7.30 7.29 -3.01
C VAL A 44 6.03 7.76 -3.74
N PHE A 45 5.66 9.03 -3.63
CA PHE A 45 4.49 9.60 -4.30
C PHE A 45 4.78 10.12 -5.71
N LEU A 46 6.04 10.12 -6.16
CA LEU A 46 6.38 10.55 -7.52
C LEU A 46 6.23 9.39 -8.53
N PRO A 47 5.56 9.60 -9.68
CA PRO A 47 5.46 8.59 -10.74
C PRO A 47 6.81 8.10 -11.26
N SER A 48 7.82 8.98 -11.29
CA SER A 48 9.18 8.64 -11.73
C SER A 48 9.85 7.58 -10.85
N THR A 49 9.55 7.56 -9.55
CA THR A 49 10.05 6.54 -8.62
C THR A 49 9.57 5.14 -9.00
N TRP A 50 8.30 5.02 -9.38
CA TRP A 50 7.72 3.75 -9.82
C TRP A 50 8.27 3.31 -11.17
N ALA A 51 8.54 4.24 -12.08
CA ALA A 51 9.23 3.93 -13.33
C ALA A 51 10.64 3.38 -13.06
N HIS A 52 11.36 3.93 -12.08
CA HIS A 52 12.67 3.44 -11.66
C HIS A 52 12.60 2.05 -11.02
N ILE A 53 11.59 1.78 -10.18
CA ILE A 53 11.35 0.45 -9.60
C ILE A 53 11.00 -0.56 -10.69
N ALA A 54 10.12 -0.21 -11.63
CA ALA A 54 9.74 -1.06 -12.75
C ALA A 54 10.93 -1.36 -13.66
N ALA A 55 11.82 -0.38 -13.87
CA ALA A 55 13.05 -0.59 -14.61
C ALA A 55 14.01 -1.58 -13.92
N PHE A 56 14.05 -1.64 -12.58
CA PHE A 56 14.83 -2.65 -11.85
C PHE A 56 14.29 -4.08 -11.98
N LEU A 57 12.98 -4.23 -12.24
CA LEU A 57 12.34 -5.54 -12.39
C LEU A 57 12.43 -6.10 -13.81
N LYS A 58 12.93 -5.30 -14.76
CA LYS A 58 13.15 -5.68 -16.16
C LYS A 58 14.50 -6.35 -16.34
#